data_AF-A0A1H4SPV2-F1
#
_entry.id   AF-A0A1H4SPV2-F1
#
_cell.length_a   1.000
_cell.length_b   1.000
_cell.length_c   1.000
_cell.angle_alpha   90.00
_cell.angle_beta   90.00
_cell.angle_gamma   90.00
#
_symmetry.space_group_name_H-M   'P 1'
#
loop_
_entity.id
_entity.type
_entity.pdbx_description
1 polymer ?
#
loop_
_entity_poly.entity_id
_entity_poly.type
_entity_poly.pdbx_seq_one_letter_code
_entity_poly.pdbx_strand_id
1 'polypeptide(L)'
;MVRSLGKDAHLHRFPDAAHVRGKTGAAGFYEEQPADYLLTTRRNGTRYIEVKSTIDERKFPFSLIKPSQRTAARMILPAGGRYEIFVHSLSLNRWFVLPFQGLESREALKLFSIPWSEMRELTQEDL
;
A
#
# COMPACT_ATOMS: atom_id res chain seq x y z
N MET A 1 25.01 -14.52 -13.53
CA MET A 1 24.02 -15.59 -13.31
C MET A 1 22.72 -14.91 -12.88
N VAL A 2 21.70 -14.86 -13.74
CA VAL A 2 20.40 -14.21 -13.45
C VAL A 2 19.57 -15.20 -12.63
N ARG A 3 19.31 -14.91 -11.35
CA ARG A 3 18.39 -15.71 -10.54
C ARG A 3 16.97 -15.49 -11.09
N SER A 4 16.32 -16.55 -11.55
CA SER A 4 14.91 -16.50 -11.88
C SER A 4 14.09 -16.40 -10.58
N LEU A 5 13.33 -15.31 -10.42
CA LEU A 5 12.49 -15.01 -9.25
C LEU A 5 11.25 -15.93 -9.13
N GLY A 6 11.21 -17.05 -9.87
CA GLY A 6 9.95 -17.66 -10.32
C GLY A 6 9.01 -18.18 -9.23
N LYS A 7 9.43 -18.21 -7.96
CA LYS A 7 8.59 -18.57 -6.80
C LYS A 7 8.89 -17.75 -5.53
N ASP A 8 9.61 -16.63 -5.62
CA ASP A 8 9.97 -15.85 -4.43
C ASP A 8 8.83 -14.95 -3.92
N ALA A 9 7.93 -14.57 -4.82
CA ALA A 9 6.79 -13.71 -4.53
C ALA A 9 5.53 -14.15 -5.30
N HIS A 10 4.37 -13.94 -4.69
CA HIS A 10 3.05 -14.04 -5.29
C HIS A 10 2.28 -12.74 -5.01
N LEU A 11 1.73 -12.15 -6.06
CA LEU A 11 0.97 -10.90 -5.98
C LEU A 11 -0.45 -11.14 -6.50
N HIS A 12 -1.43 -10.88 -5.64
CA HIS A 12 -2.84 -10.85 -6.01
C HIS A 12 -3.33 -9.41 -6.00
N ARG A 13 -3.91 -8.93 -7.10
CA ARG A 13 -4.56 -7.62 -7.17
C ARG A 13 -6.04 -7.77 -6.84
N PHE A 14 -6.52 -6.99 -5.88
CA PHE A 14 -7.93 -6.95 -5.55
C PHE A 14 -8.73 -6.22 -6.65
N PRO A 15 -9.94 -6.68 -7.00
CA PRO A 15 -10.77 -6.00 -7.99
C PRO A 15 -11.16 -4.59 -7.52
N ASP A 16 -11.01 -3.60 -8.41
CA ASP A 16 -11.51 -2.25 -8.20
C ASP A 16 -12.62 -1.90 -9.21
N ALA A 17 -13.23 -0.72 -9.05
CA ALA A 17 -14.22 -0.21 -9.99
C ALA A 17 -13.72 -0.17 -11.45
N ALA A 18 -12.44 0.13 -11.66
CA ALA A 18 -11.85 0.23 -12.99
C ALA A 18 -11.74 -1.16 -13.64
N HIS A 19 -11.39 -2.18 -12.87
CA HIS A 19 -11.37 -3.59 -13.30
C HIS A 19 -12.77 -4.07 -13.68
N VAL A 20 -13.79 -3.75 -12.87
CA VAL A 20 -15.19 -4.10 -13.17
C VAL A 20 -15.64 -3.42 -14.45
N ARG A 21 -15.41 -2.10 -14.57
CA ARG A 21 -15.75 -1.32 -15.77
C ARG A 21 -15.04 -1.84 -17.01
N GLY A 22 -13.77 -2.22 -16.89
CA GLY A 22 -12.99 -2.78 -17.99
C GLY A 22 -13.57 -4.11 -18.52
N LYS A 23 -14.26 -4.87 -17.67
CA LYS A 23 -14.91 -6.13 -18.03
C LYS A 23 -16.34 -5.97 -18.54
N THR A 24 -17.12 -5.08 -17.94
CA THR A 24 -18.57 -4.97 -18.21
C THR A 24 -18.93 -3.80 -19.14
N GLY A 25 -18.01 -2.86 -19.37
CA GLY A 25 -18.28 -1.61 -20.08
C GLY A 25 -19.12 -0.60 -19.29
N ALA A 26 -19.60 -0.95 -18.09
CA ALA A 26 -20.45 -0.13 -17.24
C ALA A 26 -19.87 0.01 -15.83
N ALA A 27 -20.26 1.06 -15.11
CA ALA A 27 -20.01 1.13 -13.68
C ALA A 27 -20.80 0.01 -12.99
N GLY A 28 -20.09 -1.01 -12.48
CA GLY A 28 -20.68 -2.10 -11.72
C GLY A 28 -20.52 -1.89 -10.22
N PHE A 29 -21.41 -2.51 -9.45
CA PHE A 29 -21.22 -2.65 -8.01
C PHE A 29 -19.98 -3.50 -7.74
N TYR A 30 -19.15 -3.06 -6.82
CA TYR A 30 -18.01 -3.81 -6.30
C TYR A 30 -17.99 -3.67 -4.79
N GLU A 31 -17.61 -4.74 -4.10
CA GLU A 31 -17.40 -4.68 -2.66
C GLU A 31 -16.07 -3.99 -2.39
N GLU A 32 -16.07 -3.10 -1.38
CA GLU A 32 -14.84 -2.44 -0.95
C GLU A 32 -13.81 -3.49 -0.51
N GLN A 33 -12.64 -3.42 -1.13
CA GLN A 33 -11.54 -4.33 -0.86
C GLN A 33 -10.63 -3.76 0.24
N PRO A 34 -10.00 -4.61 1.05
CA PRO A 34 -9.22 -4.15 2.21
C PRO A 34 -7.97 -3.38 1.80
N ALA A 35 -7.43 -3.61 0.61
CA ALA A 35 -6.24 -2.96 0.04
C ALA A 35 -6.25 -3.12 -1.50
N ASP A 36 -5.24 -2.60 -2.19
CA ASP A 36 -5.07 -2.80 -3.63
C ASP A 36 -4.50 -4.18 -3.97
N TYR A 37 -3.59 -4.71 -3.14
CA TYR A 37 -2.93 -5.99 -3.36
C TYR A 37 -2.79 -6.85 -2.08
N LEU A 38 -2.70 -8.15 -2.28
CA LEU A 38 -2.18 -9.12 -1.32
C LEU A 38 -0.84 -9.65 -1.84
N LEU A 39 0.24 -9.33 -1.13
CA LEU A 39 1.60 -9.72 -1.48
C LEU A 39 2.08 -10.81 -0.51
N THR A 40 2.45 -11.96 -1.05
CA THR A 40 3.09 -13.03 -0.30
C THR A 40 4.52 -13.17 -0.78
N THR A 41 5.48 -13.01 0.12
CA THR A 41 6.91 -13.20 -0.19
C THR A 41 7.51 -14.21 0.77
N ARG A 42 8.56 -14.92 0.34
CA ARG A 42 9.22 -15.92 1.19
C ARG A 42 9.78 -15.32 2.49
N ARG A 43 10.22 -14.06 2.46
CA ARG A 43 10.85 -13.37 3.60
C ARG A 43 9.85 -12.72 4.53
N ASN A 44 8.80 -12.13 3.97
CA ASN A 44 7.92 -11.24 4.71
C ASN A 44 6.52 -11.81 4.93
N GLY A 45 6.26 -13.03 4.44
CA GLY A 45 4.96 -13.66 4.51
C GLY A 45 3.92 -12.91 3.69
N THR A 46 2.64 -13.10 4.07
CA THR A 46 1.50 -12.46 3.43
C THR A 46 1.19 -11.11 4.06
N ARG A 47 0.99 -10.09 3.23
CA ARG A 47 0.74 -8.71 3.64
C ARG A 47 -0.26 -8.04 2.72
N TYR A 48 -1.10 -7.19 3.28
CA TYR A 48 -1.98 -6.29 2.54
C TYR A 48 -1.19 -5.06 2.14
N ILE A 49 -1.19 -4.73 0.85
CA ILE A 49 -0.45 -3.60 0.29
C ILE A 49 -1.43 -2.62 -0.33
N GLU A 50 -1.44 -1.40 0.21
CA GLU A 50 -2.12 -0.25 -0.37
C GLU A 50 -1.11 0.56 -1.20
N VAL A 51 -1.46 0.92 -2.43
CA VAL A 51 -0.55 1.65 -3.34
C VAL A 51 -1.04 3.06 -3.57
N LYS A 52 -0.17 4.05 -3.32
CA LYS A 52 -0.47 5.46 -3.55
C LYS A 52 0.62 6.11 -4.38
N SER A 53 0.22 7.13 -5.13
CA SER A 53 1.12 8.03 -5.84
C SER A 53 0.75 9.47 -5.55
N THR A 54 1.75 10.35 -5.45
CA THR A 54 1.52 11.79 -5.26
C THR A 54 2.59 12.62 -5.97
N ILE A 55 2.20 13.81 -6.41
CA ILE A 55 3.10 14.82 -6.99
C ILE A 55 3.73 15.74 -5.92
N ASP A 56 3.31 15.63 -4.65
CA ASP A 56 3.85 16.46 -3.57
C ASP A 56 5.38 16.32 -3.49
N GLU A 57 6.08 17.44 -3.56
CA GLU A 57 7.54 17.50 -3.66
C GLU A 57 8.24 17.27 -2.31
N ARG A 58 7.53 17.36 -1.19
CA ARG A 58 8.13 17.43 0.15
C ARG A 58 7.73 16.28 1.05
N LYS A 59 6.52 15.73 0.88
CA LYS A 59 5.96 14.78 1.83
C LYS A 59 4.88 13.89 1.24
N PHE A 60 4.59 12.80 1.93
CA PHE A 60 3.39 12.01 1.74
C PHE A 60 2.26 12.51 2.66
N PRO A 61 1.14 13.05 2.12
CA PRO A 61 -0.02 13.45 2.91
C PRO A 61 -0.93 12.27 3.24
N PHE A 62 -1.33 12.13 4.51
CA PHE A 62 -2.16 11.00 4.96
C PHE A 62 -3.61 11.07 4.49
N SER A 63 -4.05 12.21 3.96
CA SER A 63 -5.36 12.37 3.33
C SER A 63 -5.55 11.49 2.09
N LEU A 64 -4.46 10.98 1.50
CA LEU A 64 -4.51 10.03 0.39
C LEU A 64 -4.99 8.63 0.81
N ILE A 65 -4.95 8.32 2.10
CA ILE A 65 -5.45 7.04 2.64
C ILE A 65 -6.93 7.18 2.98
N LYS A 66 -7.77 6.42 2.28
CA LYS A 66 -9.23 6.49 2.41
C LYS A 66 -9.69 5.97 3.78
N PRO A 67 -10.84 6.46 4.30
CA PRO A 67 -11.42 5.94 5.55
C PRO A 67 -11.64 4.43 5.56
N SER A 68 -12.12 3.84 4.46
CA SER A 68 -12.35 2.39 4.35
C SER A 68 -11.06 1.57 4.47
N GLN A 69 -9.97 2.03 3.84
CA GLN A 69 -8.63 1.44 3.94
C GLN A 69 -8.11 1.49 5.38
N ARG A 70 -8.37 2.60 6.09
CA ARG A 70 -8.01 2.75 7.51
C ARG A 70 -8.78 1.79 8.39
N THR A 71 -10.08 1.66 8.16
CA THR A 71 -10.93 0.69 8.88
C THR A 71 -10.44 -0.74 8.66
N ALA A 72 -10.13 -1.12 7.41
CA ALA A 72 -9.60 -2.44 7.08
C ALA A 72 -8.27 -2.70 7.80
N ALA A 73 -7.32 -1.77 7.74
CA ALA A 73 -6.04 -1.90 8.44
C ALA A 73 -6.22 -2.08 9.96
N ARG A 74 -7.13 -1.31 10.59
CA ARG A 74 -7.45 -1.43 12.01
C ARG A 74 -8.10 -2.76 12.40
N MET A 75 -8.71 -3.48 11.46
CA MET A 75 -9.19 -4.85 11.69
C MET A 75 -8.09 -5.89 11.49
N ILE A 76 -7.25 -5.70 10.47
CA ILE A 76 -6.20 -6.64 10.07
C ILE A 76 -5.06 -6.68 11.08
N LEU A 77 -4.59 -5.51 11.54
CA LEU A 77 -3.41 -5.43 12.40
C LEU A 77 -3.59 -6.14 13.75
N PRO A 78 -4.70 -5.96 14.50
CA PRO A 78 -4.91 -6.67 15.75
C PRO A 78 -5.09 -8.18 15.58
N ALA A 79 -5.54 -8.63 14.41
CA ALA A 79 -5.62 -10.05 14.07
C ALA A 79 -4.24 -10.68 13.74
N GLY A 80 -3.15 -9.93 13.86
CA GLY A 80 -1.79 -10.38 13.55
C GLY A 80 -1.41 -10.24 12.08
N GLY A 81 -2.26 -9.62 11.26
CA GLY A 81 -1.97 -9.33 9.86
C GLY A 81 -0.98 -8.18 9.70
N ARG A 82 -0.42 -8.07 8.50
CA ARG A 82 0.50 -6.99 8.11
C ARG A 82 -0.15 -6.13 7.05
N TYR A 83 -0.09 -4.81 7.24
CA TYR A 83 -0.66 -3.83 6.34
C TYR A 83 0.38 -2.75 6.06
N GLU A 84 0.80 -2.62 4.81
CA GLU A 84 1.83 -1.68 4.36
C GLU A 84 1.27 -0.77 3.26
N ILE A 85 1.78 0.45 3.21
CA ILE A 85 1.46 1.43 2.18
C ILE A 85 2.72 1.62 1.34
N PHE A 86 2.63 1.29 0.05
CA PHE A 86 3.68 1.57 -0.93
C PHE A 86 3.37 2.90 -1.61
N VAL A 87 4.31 3.84 -1.54
CA VAL A 87 4.11 5.21 -1.98
C VAL A 87 5.10 5.55 -3.08
N HIS A 88 4.59 5.89 -4.27
CA HIS A 88 5.39 6.46 -5.36
C HIS A 88 5.36 7.99 -5.27
N SER A 89 6.51 8.60 -4.98
CA SER A 89 6.71 10.02 -5.18
C SER A 89 6.98 10.26 -6.66
N LEU A 90 6.05 10.91 -7.35
CA LEU A 90 6.17 11.22 -8.78
C LEU A 90 7.22 12.32 -9.02
N SER A 91 7.37 13.25 -8.06
CA SER A 91 8.35 14.34 -8.12
C SER A 91 9.79 13.86 -7.96
N LEU A 92 10.03 12.90 -7.05
CA LEU A 92 11.35 12.31 -6.86
C LEU A 92 11.61 11.10 -7.77
N ASN A 93 10.56 10.56 -8.38
CA ASN A 93 10.53 9.27 -9.06
C ASN A 93 11.09 8.13 -8.18
N ARG A 94 10.64 8.05 -6.92
CA ARG A 94 11.10 7.07 -5.94
C ARG A 94 9.94 6.38 -5.25
N TRP A 95 10.15 5.13 -4.87
CA TRP A 95 9.20 4.33 -4.12
C TRP A 95 9.61 4.28 -2.65
N PHE A 96 8.61 4.39 -1.78
CA PHE A 96 8.74 4.36 -0.33
C PHE A 96 7.77 3.36 0.26
N VAL A 97 8.03 2.93 1.48
CA VAL A 97 7.18 2.01 2.23
C VAL A 97 6.89 2.55 3.62
N LEU A 98 5.62 2.48 4.01
CA LEU A 98 5.13 2.91 5.30
C LEU A 98 4.25 1.80 5.90
N PRO A 99 4.70 1.09 6.95
CA PRO A 99 3.82 0.25 7.75
C PRO A 99 2.66 1.08 8.30
N PHE A 100 1.45 0.55 8.29
CA PHE A 100 0.27 1.30 8.70
C PHE A 100 0.34 1.75 10.17
N GLN A 101 1.00 0.98 11.05
CA GLN A 101 1.29 1.39 12.43
C GLN A 101 2.11 2.69 12.51
N GLY A 102 3.00 2.93 11.54
CA GLY A 102 3.79 4.15 11.46
C GLY A 102 2.93 5.38 11.13
N LEU A 103 1.87 5.20 10.34
CA LEU A 103 0.86 6.23 10.08
C LEU A 103 0.07 6.54 11.36
N GLU A 104 -0.45 5.52 12.04
CA GLU A 104 -1.25 5.71 13.26
C GLU A 104 -0.45 6.38 14.39
N SER A 105 0.82 5.99 14.55
CA SER A 105 1.72 6.58 15.55
C SER A 105 1.91 8.10 15.31
N ARG A 106 1.98 8.53 14.04
CA ARG A 106 2.10 9.95 13.68
C ARG A 106 0.79 10.71 13.88
N GLU A 107 -0.34 10.11 13.52
CA GLU A 107 -1.64 10.75 13.73
C GLU A 107 -1.96 10.92 15.23
N ALA A 108 -1.52 9.99 16.08
CA ALA A 108 -1.60 10.14 17.53
C ALA A 108 -0.82 11.38 18.04
N LEU A 109 0.28 11.74 17.35
CA LEU A 109 1.06 12.96 17.58
C LEU A 109 0.50 14.19 16.84
N LYS A 110 -0.69 14.08 16.22
CA LYS A 110 -1.32 15.11 15.38
C LYS A 110 -0.49 15.52 14.15
N LEU A 111 0.33 14.59 13.65
CA LEU A 111 1.08 14.74 12.40
C LEU A 111 0.33 14.01 11.29
N PHE A 112 -0.10 14.74 10.26
CA PHE A 112 -0.96 14.22 9.17
C PHE A 112 -0.22 14.04 7.83
N SER A 113 1.10 13.98 7.91
CA SER A 113 1.98 13.74 6.76
C SER A 113 3.34 13.23 7.24
N ILE A 114 4.10 12.64 6.34
CA ILE A 114 5.50 12.24 6.56
C ILE A 114 6.40 12.83 5.48
N PRO A 115 7.43 13.63 5.82
CA PRO A 115 8.42 14.11 4.87
C PRO A 115 9.14 12.97 4.16
N TRP A 116 9.52 13.15 2.89
CA TRP A 116 10.24 12.13 2.13
C TRP A 116 11.55 11.71 2.80
N SER A 117 12.24 12.65 3.45
CA SER A 117 13.48 12.43 4.20
C SER A 117 13.32 11.49 5.40
N GLU A 118 12.10 11.32 5.90
CA GLU A 118 11.78 10.46 7.04
C GLU A 118 11.20 9.11 6.61
N MET A 119 10.97 8.92 5.31
CA MET A 119 10.46 7.66 4.76
C MET A 119 11.60 6.73 4.36
N ARG A 120 11.37 5.43 4.55
CA ARG A 120 12.27 4.40 4.02
C ARG A 120 11.95 4.14 2.56
N GLU A 121 12.97 4.16 1.71
CA GLU A 121 12.83 3.75 0.31
C GLU A 121 12.47 2.26 0.21
N LEU A 122 11.57 1.94 -0.71
CA LEU A 122 11.18 0.57 -1.03
C LEU A 122 12.32 -0.09 -1.80
N THR A 123 12.71 -1.29 -1.39
CA THR A 123 13.81 -2.05 -2.01
C THR A 123 13.33 -3.42 -2.47
N GLN A 124 14.21 -4.19 -3.12
CA GLN A 124 13.91 -5.58 -3.48
C GLN A 124 13.68 -6.49 -2.27
N GLU A 125 14.16 -6.12 -1.07
CA GLU A 125 13.94 -6.90 0.15
C GLU A 125 12.49 -6.84 0.64
N ASP A 126 11.76 -5.81 0.21
CA ASP A 126 10.35 -5.64 0.47
C ASP A 126 9.46 -6.46 -0.46
N LEU A 127 10.03 -7.05 -1.51
CA LEU A 127 9.34 -7.83 -2.54
C LEU A 127 9.45 -9.35 -2.32
#